data_AF-A0A0L0H5D0-F1
#
_entry.id   AF-A0A0L0H5D0-F1
#
_cell.length_a   1.000
_cell.length_b   1.000
_cell.length_c   1.000
_cell.angle_alpha   90.00
_cell.angle_beta   90.00
_cell.angle_gamma   90.00
#
_symmetry.space_group_name_H-M   'P 1'
#
loop_
_entity.id
_entity.type
_entity.pdbx_description
1 polymer ?
#
loop_
_entity_poly.entity_id
_entity_poly.type
_entity_poly.pdbx_seq_one_letter_code
_entity_poly.pdbx_strand_id
1 'polypeptide(L)'
;MGNAAKTFAIPPGTYSPDDLVDALTAGFNSTGTQAYTVEYNHINNQITVTAGTTPFKVLYPQTTASKLLGLVQTQQSDPGRSITFANPIDLTGVKMVLVSSSNLRSNDVVVAGADDLNILASIPISQEIDTVLCAQNYFDTDFIDTESGLVSTIDIRLLDAETLLPIDLQGKGFTLVLDCHSSGFADD
;
A
#
# COMPACT_ATOMS: atom_id res chain seq x y z
N MET A 1 -6.52 39.04 10.97
CA MET A 1 -5.73 38.02 11.70
C MET A 1 -6.02 36.69 11.02
N GLY A 2 -5.02 36.04 10.43
CA GLY A 2 -5.23 34.77 9.73
C GLY A 2 -5.59 33.67 10.74
N ASN A 3 -6.69 32.96 10.53
CA ASN A 3 -7.04 31.81 11.34
C ASN A 3 -5.90 30.79 11.28
N ALA A 4 -5.50 30.28 12.45
CA ALA A 4 -4.52 29.20 12.53
C ALA A 4 -5.04 27.97 11.77
N ALA A 5 -4.12 27.26 11.11
CA ALA A 5 -4.44 25.98 10.49
C ALA A 5 -4.96 25.01 11.54
N LYS A 6 -5.99 24.25 11.17
CA LYS A 6 -6.57 23.22 12.03
C LYS A 6 -6.23 21.86 11.44
N THR A 7 -5.91 20.93 12.32
CA THR A 7 -5.46 19.60 11.95
C THR A 7 -6.28 18.59 12.72
N PHE A 8 -6.64 17.50 12.05
CA PHE A 8 -7.15 16.29 12.68
C PHE A 8 -6.32 15.10 12.20
N ALA A 9 -6.30 14.03 12.99
CA ALA A 9 -5.66 12.78 12.60
C ALA A 9 -6.72 11.83 12.05
N ILE A 10 -6.40 11.17 10.93
CA ILE A 10 -7.13 9.99 10.49
C ILE A 10 -6.48 8.81 11.24
N PRO A 11 -7.24 8.06 12.04
CA PRO A 11 -6.70 6.89 12.72
C PRO A 11 -6.07 5.90 11.72
N PRO A 12 -5.00 5.19 12.10
CA PRO A 12 -4.52 4.06 11.30
C PRO A 12 -5.61 2.99 11.21
N GLY A 13 -5.81 2.43 10.02
CA GLY A 13 -6.79 1.38 9.79
C GLY A 13 -6.95 1.04 8.32
N THR A 14 -7.69 -0.04 8.05
CA THR A 14 -8.14 -0.37 6.70
C THR A 14 -9.46 0.36 6.45
N TYR A 15 -9.57 1.04 5.33
CA TYR A 15 -10.73 1.85 4.98
C TYR A 15 -11.34 1.37 3.67
N SER A 16 -12.64 1.06 3.67
CA SER A 16 -13.41 1.16 2.44
C SER A 16 -13.61 2.64 2.07
N PRO A 17 -14.02 2.95 0.83
CA PRO A 17 -14.34 4.34 0.46
C PRO A 17 -15.38 4.98 1.39
N ASP A 18 -16.39 4.22 1.81
CA ASP A 18 -17.46 4.71 2.69
C ASP A 18 -16.93 4.98 4.11
N ASP A 19 -16.13 4.05 4.67
CA ASP A 19 -15.50 4.24 5.99
C ASP A 19 -14.58 5.46 6.00
N LEU A 20 -13.88 5.71 4.89
CA LEU A 20 -13.00 6.86 4.76
C LEU A 20 -13.79 8.17 4.70
N VAL A 21 -14.92 8.19 3.97
CA VAL A 21 -15.82 9.34 3.91
C VAL A 21 -16.36 9.68 5.31
N ASP A 22 -16.76 8.67 6.08
CA ASP A 22 -17.24 8.85 7.44
C ASP A 22 -16.14 9.40 8.37
N ALA A 23 -14.94 8.82 8.31
CA ALA A 23 -13.80 9.26 9.12
C ALA A 23 -13.37 10.69 8.78
N LEU A 24 -13.33 11.06 7.50
CA LEU A 24 -13.02 12.41 7.06
C LEU A 24 -14.12 13.39 7.45
N THR A 25 -15.40 13.03 7.29
CA THR A 25 -16.52 13.88 7.69
C THR A 25 -16.47 14.18 9.18
N ALA A 26 -16.23 13.17 10.02
CA ALA A 26 -16.07 13.33 11.46
C ALA A 26 -14.86 14.23 11.78
N GLY A 27 -13.71 14.00 11.13
CA GLY A 27 -12.48 14.76 11.34
C GLY A 27 -12.59 16.23 10.92
N PHE A 28 -13.16 16.53 9.75
CA PHE A 28 -13.40 17.91 9.32
C PHE A 28 -14.35 18.64 10.30
N ASN A 29 -15.44 17.98 10.70
CA ASN A 29 -16.41 18.54 11.63
C ASN A 29 -15.89 18.69 13.06
N SER A 30 -14.84 17.95 13.46
CA SER A 30 -14.21 18.13 14.78
C SER A 30 -13.32 19.36 14.84
N THR A 31 -12.90 19.91 13.69
CA THR A 31 -11.97 21.05 13.68
C THR A 31 -12.65 22.40 13.90
N GLY A 32 -13.98 22.54 13.93
CA GLY A 32 -14.59 23.85 14.12
C GLY A 32 -16.09 23.87 14.28
N THR A 33 -16.68 25.04 14.04
CA THR A 33 -18.13 25.27 14.15
C THR A 33 -18.85 25.23 12.81
N GLN A 34 -18.12 25.14 11.68
CA GLN A 34 -18.74 24.95 10.37
C GLN A 34 -18.94 23.47 10.09
N ALA A 35 -20.04 23.15 9.43
CA ALA A 35 -20.28 21.81 8.93
C ALA A 35 -19.55 21.60 7.59
N TYR A 36 -19.01 20.41 7.43
CA TYR A 36 -18.43 19.88 6.22
C TYR A 36 -19.14 18.58 5.84
N THR A 37 -19.35 18.40 4.54
CA THR A 37 -19.80 17.15 3.94
C THR A 37 -18.66 16.61 3.08
N VAL A 38 -18.37 15.32 3.21
CA VAL A 38 -17.38 14.64 2.36
C VAL A 38 -18.12 13.65 1.48
N GLU A 39 -17.76 13.61 0.20
CA GLU A 39 -18.34 12.70 -0.77
C GLU A 39 -17.23 12.01 -1.55
N TYR A 40 -17.43 10.73 -1.84
CA TYR A 40 -16.57 9.95 -2.71
C TYR A 40 -17.28 9.71 -4.05
N ASN A 41 -16.58 9.98 -5.15
CA ASN A 41 -17.07 9.69 -6.48
C ASN A 41 -16.41 8.43 -7.04
N HIS A 42 -17.18 7.36 -7.16
CA HIS A 42 -16.73 6.04 -7.65
C HIS A 42 -16.33 6.02 -9.14
N ILE A 43 -16.68 7.04 -9.92
CA ILE A 43 -16.37 7.08 -11.37
C ILE A 43 -14.92 7.54 -11.59
N ASN A 44 -14.51 8.57 -10.85
CA ASN A 44 -13.17 9.16 -10.98
C ASN A 44 -12.27 8.86 -9.77
N ASN A 45 -12.79 8.12 -8.78
CA ASN A 45 -12.14 7.78 -7.52
C ASN A 45 -11.66 9.00 -6.72
N GLN A 46 -12.40 10.11 -6.73
CA GLN A 46 -11.98 11.34 -6.04
C GLN A 46 -12.85 11.65 -4.83
N ILE A 47 -12.23 12.29 -3.83
CA ILE A 47 -12.92 12.85 -2.67
C ILE A 47 -13.21 14.32 -2.92
N THR A 48 -14.43 14.74 -2.60
CA THR A 48 -14.84 16.14 -2.57
C THR A 48 -15.28 16.52 -1.16
N VAL A 49 -14.72 17.61 -0.65
CA VAL A 49 -15.09 18.18 0.64
C VAL A 49 -15.83 19.49 0.40
N THR A 50 -17.03 19.60 0.95
CA THR A 50 -17.90 20.77 0.79
C THR A 50 -18.17 21.42 2.14
N ALA A 51 -17.95 22.74 2.20
CA ALA A 51 -18.21 23.59 3.35
C ALA A 51 -19.62 24.18 3.31
N GLY A 52 -20.34 24.08 4.44
CA GLY A 52 -21.70 24.61 4.56
C GLY A 52 -21.78 26.13 4.37
N THR A 53 -20.79 26.89 4.85
CA THR A 53 -20.86 28.37 4.86
C THR A 53 -19.60 29.04 4.35
N THR A 54 -18.50 28.95 5.09
CA THR A 54 -17.27 29.72 4.82
C THR A 54 -16.32 28.94 3.90
N PRO A 55 -15.72 29.60 2.89
CA PRO A 55 -14.66 28.99 2.10
C PRO A 55 -13.49 28.53 2.98
N PHE A 56 -12.91 27.40 2.61
CA PHE A 56 -11.76 26.82 3.29
C PHE A 56 -10.69 26.45 2.26
N LYS A 57 -9.51 26.09 2.73
CA LYS A 57 -8.47 25.48 1.90
C LYS A 57 -7.87 24.30 2.62
N VAL A 58 -7.46 23.29 1.87
CA VAL A 58 -6.73 22.14 2.40
C VAL A 58 -5.25 22.40 2.21
N LEU A 59 -4.53 22.34 3.33
CA LEU A 59 -3.07 22.46 3.32
C LEU A 59 -2.48 21.09 3.08
N TYR A 60 -1.47 21.00 2.22
CA TYR A 60 -0.72 19.76 1.99
C TYR A 60 -0.12 19.24 3.31
N PRO A 61 -0.60 18.10 3.86
CA PRO A 61 0.02 17.50 5.02
C PRO A 61 1.23 16.72 4.52
N GLN A 62 2.44 17.01 5.02
CA GLN A 62 3.67 16.27 4.69
C GLN A 62 3.67 14.87 5.35
N THR A 63 2.60 14.11 5.14
CA THR A 63 2.31 12.83 5.77
C THR A 63 1.79 11.84 4.73
N THR A 64 1.74 10.56 5.09
CA THR A 64 1.20 9.49 4.24
C THR A 64 -0.25 9.72 3.81
N ALA A 65 -1.04 10.47 4.60
CA ALA A 65 -2.41 10.82 4.26
C ALA A 65 -2.53 11.59 2.93
N SER A 66 -1.50 12.35 2.55
CA SER A 66 -1.52 13.09 1.27
C SER A 66 -1.54 12.17 0.05
N LYS A 67 -0.81 11.05 0.09
CA LYS A 67 -0.81 10.05 -0.98
C LYS A 67 -2.15 9.32 -1.05
N LEU A 68 -2.65 8.87 0.11
CA LEU A 68 -3.89 8.10 0.21
C LEU A 68 -5.11 8.90 -0.23
N LEU A 69 -5.17 10.18 0.15
CA LEU A 69 -6.29 11.07 -0.17
C LEU A 69 -6.20 11.69 -1.57
N GLY A 70 -5.16 11.39 -2.35
CA GLY A 70 -5.02 11.99 -3.69
C GLY A 70 -4.76 13.51 -3.66
N LEU A 71 -4.13 14.03 -2.60
CA LEU A 71 -3.69 15.41 -2.53
C LEU A 71 -2.44 15.61 -3.40
N VAL A 72 -2.37 16.73 -4.12
CA VAL A 72 -1.19 17.06 -4.92
C VAL A 72 -0.01 17.38 -4.01
N GLN A 73 1.08 16.65 -4.20
CA GLN A 73 2.32 16.91 -3.49
C GLN A 73 2.75 18.36 -3.68
N THR A 74 3.05 19.06 -2.57
CA THR A 74 3.53 20.47 -2.54
C THR A 74 2.49 21.55 -2.85
N GLN A 75 1.25 21.21 -3.22
CA GLN A 75 0.23 22.21 -3.56
C GLN A 75 -0.89 22.24 -2.50
N GLN A 76 -1.19 23.45 -2.02
CA GLN A 76 -2.40 23.71 -1.24
C GLN A 76 -3.57 23.87 -2.21
N SER A 77 -4.77 23.53 -1.79
CA SER A 77 -5.94 23.84 -2.60
C SER A 77 -6.14 25.36 -2.67
N ASP A 78 -6.74 25.83 -3.75
CA ASP A 78 -7.33 27.17 -3.78
C ASP A 78 -8.46 27.26 -2.74
N PRO A 79 -8.69 28.44 -2.12
CA PRO A 79 -9.82 28.64 -1.23
C PRO A 79 -11.15 28.44 -1.97
N GLY A 80 -11.99 27.56 -1.44
CA GLY A 80 -13.27 27.20 -2.05
C GLY A 80 -14.30 26.76 -1.04
N ARG A 81 -15.57 26.75 -1.46
CA ARG A 81 -16.65 26.09 -0.68
C ARG A 81 -16.77 24.61 -1.01
N SER A 82 -16.21 24.17 -2.12
CA SER A 82 -16.11 22.76 -2.49
C SER A 82 -14.72 22.54 -3.06
N ILE A 83 -14.00 21.55 -2.54
CA ILE A 83 -12.63 21.22 -2.93
C ILE A 83 -12.62 19.73 -3.26
N THR A 84 -12.33 19.41 -4.52
CA THR A 84 -12.09 18.04 -4.98
C THR A 84 -10.58 17.77 -4.95
N PHE A 85 -10.19 16.64 -4.38
CA PHE A 85 -8.81 16.20 -4.39
C PHE A 85 -8.41 15.76 -5.80
N ALA A 86 -7.25 16.22 -6.27
CA ALA A 86 -6.93 16.20 -7.69
C ALA A 86 -6.61 14.79 -8.21
N ASN A 87 -5.96 13.97 -7.39
CA ASN A 87 -5.61 12.61 -7.78
C ASN A 87 -6.69 11.63 -7.31
N PRO A 88 -6.89 10.51 -8.04
CA PRO A 88 -7.64 9.38 -7.52
C PRO A 88 -7.10 8.97 -6.15
N ILE A 89 -8.00 8.65 -5.22
CA ILE A 89 -7.62 8.02 -3.97
C ILE A 89 -7.08 6.63 -4.27
N ASP A 90 -6.03 6.27 -3.54
CA ASP A 90 -5.49 4.93 -3.58
C ASP A 90 -5.66 4.28 -2.21
N LEU A 91 -6.75 3.51 -2.08
CA LEU A 91 -7.05 2.69 -0.92
C LEU A 91 -6.62 1.22 -1.13
N THR A 92 -6.03 0.91 -2.28
CA THR A 92 -5.69 -0.48 -2.62
C THR A 92 -4.52 -1.01 -1.79
N GLY A 93 -3.77 -0.12 -1.12
CA GLY A 93 -2.66 -0.50 -0.26
C GLY A 93 -1.57 -1.24 -1.03
N VAL A 94 -1.02 -2.30 -0.44
CA VAL A 94 -0.06 -3.18 -1.12
C VAL A 94 -0.82 -3.99 -2.18
N LYS A 95 -0.58 -3.69 -3.45
CA LYS A 95 -1.25 -4.39 -4.58
C LYS A 95 -0.60 -5.72 -4.91
N MET A 96 0.66 -5.87 -4.53
CA MET A 96 1.46 -7.06 -4.76
C MET A 96 2.55 -7.15 -3.68
N VAL A 97 2.65 -8.32 -3.07
CA VAL A 97 3.76 -8.65 -2.17
C VAL A 97 4.86 -9.30 -2.98
N LEU A 98 6.08 -8.77 -2.86
CA LEU A 98 7.27 -9.42 -3.38
C LEU A 98 7.91 -10.25 -2.28
N VAL A 99 8.21 -11.51 -2.57
CA VAL A 99 9.03 -12.37 -1.74
C VAL A 99 10.46 -12.26 -2.25
N SER A 100 11.38 -11.80 -1.42
CA SER A 100 12.78 -11.57 -1.79
C SER A 100 13.74 -12.24 -0.83
N SER A 101 14.95 -12.51 -1.31
CA SER A 101 16.03 -13.11 -0.50
C SER A 101 17.37 -12.50 -0.88
N SER A 102 18.22 -12.24 0.13
CA SER A 102 19.59 -11.79 -0.11
C SER A 102 20.55 -12.92 -0.50
N ASN A 103 20.19 -14.17 -0.19
CA ASN A 103 21.09 -15.31 -0.36
C ASN A 103 20.56 -16.43 -1.29
N LEU A 104 19.28 -16.40 -1.68
CA LEU A 104 18.71 -17.33 -2.67
C LEU A 104 18.44 -16.64 -3.99
N ARG A 105 19.22 -16.89 -5.04
CA ARG A 105 19.01 -16.25 -6.35
C ARG A 105 17.91 -16.90 -7.20
N SER A 106 16.98 -16.08 -7.66
CA SER A 106 16.15 -16.36 -8.84
C SER A 106 16.79 -15.69 -10.06
N ASN A 107 16.72 -16.34 -11.22
CA ASN A 107 17.10 -15.73 -12.49
C ASN A 107 15.95 -14.93 -13.12
N ASP A 108 14.82 -14.81 -12.43
CA ASP A 108 13.65 -14.11 -12.92
C ASP A 108 13.71 -12.60 -12.64
N VAL A 109 13.32 -11.80 -13.62
CA VAL A 109 13.20 -10.34 -13.50
C VAL A 109 11.74 -10.00 -13.31
N VAL A 110 11.33 -9.93 -12.04
CA VAL A 110 9.93 -9.72 -11.68
C VAL A 110 9.54 -8.24 -11.68
N VAL A 111 10.49 -7.33 -11.46
CA VAL A 111 10.27 -5.87 -11.40
C VAL A 111 11.30 -5.14 -12.25
N ALA A 112 10.82 -4.44 -13.29
CA ALA A 112 11.70 -3.70 -14.21
C ALA A 112 12.44 -2.56 -13.49
N GLY A 113 13.77 -2.51 -13.65
CA GLY A 113 14.63 -1.47 -13.08
C GLY A 113 15.02 -1.71 -11.62
N ALA A 114 14.68 -2.87 -11.05
CA ALA A 114 15.10 -3.30 -9.73
C ALA A 114 15.96 -4.56 -9.81
N ASP A 115 16.92 -4.58 -10.74
CA ASP A 115 17.71 -5.77 -11.10
C ASP A 115 18.63 -6.26 -9.95
N ASP A 116 18.92 -5.40 -8.98
CA ASP A 116 19.67 -5.73 -7.77
C ASP A 116 18.81 -6.45 -6.71
N LEU A 117 17.48 -6.42 -6.85
CA LEU A 117 16.56 -7.13 -5.97
C LEU A 117 16.31 -8.53 -6.51
N ASN A 118 16.60 -9.47 -5.64
CA ASN A 118 16.47 -10.87 -5.94
C ASN A 118 15.09 -11.36 -5.47
N ILE A 119 14.17 -11.43 -6.42
CA ILE A 119 12.77 -11.73 -6.19
C ILE A 119 12.51 -13.22 -6.47
N LEU A 120 12.05 -13.91 -5.44
CA LEU A 120 11.69 -15.33 -5.49
C LEU A 120 10.24 -15.55 -5.93
N ALA A 121 9.35 -14.60 -5.63
CA ALA A 121 7.95 -14.68 -6.04
C ALA A 121 7.28 -13.31 -6.02
N SER A 122 6.30 -13.11 -6.88
CA SER A 122 5.32 -12.02 -6.80
C SER A 122 3.94 -12.60 -6.47
N ILE A 123 3.32 -12.04 -5.44
CA ILE A 123 2.00 -12.44 -4.98
C ILE A 123 1.06 -11.25 -5.21
N PRO A 124 0.23 -11.27 -6.26
CA PRO A 124 -0.77 -10.22 -6.44
C PRO A 124 -1.80 -10.29 -5.31
N ILE A 125 -2.05 -9.16 -4.66
CA ILE A 125 -3.12 -9.01 -3.68
C ILE A 125 -4.37 -8.60 -4.47
N SER A 126 -5.11 -9.61 -4.92
CA SER A 126 -6.42 -9.44 -5.58
C SER A 126 -7.58 -9.93 -4.70
N GLN A 127 -7.30 -10.29 -3.45
CA GLN A 127 -8.30 -10.83 -2.54
C GLN A 127 -8.99 -9.74 -1.72
N GLU A 128 -10.16 -10.07 -1.18
CA GLU A 128 -10.90 -9.18 -0.29
C GLU A 128 -10.08 -8.83 0.96
N ILE A 129 -10.39 -7.69 1.56
CA ILE A 129 -9.79 -7.27 2.82
C ILE A 129 -10.07 -8.34 3.90
N ASP A 130 -9.10 -8.57 4.79
CA ASP A 130 -9.16 -9.56 5.88
C ASP A 130 -9.20 -11.05 5.47
N THR A 131 -8.91 -11.37 4.20
CA THR A 131 -8.71 -12.78 3.80
C THR A 131 -7.28 -13.26 4.04
N VAL A 132 -7.12 -14.57 4.21
CA VAL A 132 -5.80 -15.20 4.20
C VAL A 132 -5.29 -15.22 2.77
N LEU A 133 -4.22 -14.47 2.49
CA LEU A 133 -3.52 -14.54 1.21
C LEU A 133 -2.87 -15.90 1.07
N CYS A 134 -3.49 -16.76 0.26
CA CYS A 134 -2.93 -18.03 -0.15
C CYS A 134 -2.30 -17.87 -1.54
N ALA A 135 -0.98 -18.06 -1.63
CA ALA A 135 -0.26 -18.06 -2.89
C ALA A 135 0.68 -19.25 -2.93
N GLN A 136 0.74 -19.90 -4.10
CA GLN A 136 1.65 -21.00 -4.36
C GLN A 136 2.38 -20.68 -5.65
N ASN A 137 3.71 -20.61 -5.56
CA ASN A 137 4.55 -20.45 -6.74
C ASN A 137 4.97 -21.85 -7.21
N TYR A 138 4.52 -22.25 -8.39
CA TYR A 138 4.92 -23.51 -9.03
C TYR A 138 6.01 -23.19 -10.05
N PHE A 139 7.28 -23.31 -9.62
CA PHE A 139 8.38 -23.35 -10.56
C PHE A 139 8.50 -24.77 -11.09
N ASP A 140 7.95 -25.01 -12.28
CA ASP A 140 8.04 -26.33 -12.94
C ASP A 140 9.45 -26.58 -13.54
N THR A 141 10.33 -25.56 -13.55
CA THR A 141 11.65 -25.62 -14.18
C THR A 141 12.81 -24.98 -13.40
N ASP A 142 12.55 -24.15 -12.39
CA ASP A 142 13.61 -23.45 -11.66
C ASP A 142 13.91 -24.15 -10.34
N PHE A 143 15.13 -24.68 -10.23
CA PHE A 143 15.67 -25.32 -9.03
C PHE A 143 16.66 -24.39 -8.34
N ILE A 144 16.66 -24.43 -7.01
CA ILE A 144 17.69 -23.79 -6.20
C ILE A 144 18.75 -24.86 -5.90
N ASP A 145 19.94 -24.75 -6.49
CA ASP A 145 21.05 -25.65 -6.20
C ASP A 145 21.49 -25.49 -4.73
N THR A 146 21.19 -26.50 -3.92
CA THR A 146 21.63 -26.62 -2.52
C THR A 146 22.76 -27.64 -2.33
N GLU A 147 23.11 -28.41 -3.38
CA GLU A 147 24.07 -29.54 -3.28
C GLU A 147 25.50 -29.08 -3.00
N SER A 148 25.85 -27.87 -3.42
CA SER A 148 27.17 -27.28 -3.17
C SER A 148 27.42 -26.88 -1.71
N GLY A 149 26.43 -27.03 -0.80
CA GLY A 149 26.55 -26.62 0.61
C GLY A 149 26.68 -25.11 0.81
N LEU A 150 26.43 -24.33 -0.24
CA LEU A 150 26.56 -22.86 -0.23
C LEU A 150 25.40 -22.16 0.48
N VAL A 151 24.23 -22.81 0.59
CA VAL A 151 23.05 -22.26 1.25
C VAL A 151 22.87 -22.94 2.62
N SER A 152 23.37 -22.28 3.67
CA SER A 152 23.20 -22.73 5.07
C SER A 152 22.02 -22.07 5.79
N THR A 153 21.50 -20.98 5.23
CA THR A 153 20.34 -20.24 5.73
C THR A 153 19.50 -19.76 4.55
N ILE A 154 18.22 -19.51 4.76
CA ILE A 154 17.34 -18.85 3.80
C ILE A 154 16.80 -17.60 4.49
N ASP A 155 17.07 -16.43 3.92
CA ASP A 155 16.43 -15.19 4.37
C ASP A 155 15.26 -14.86 3.45
N ILE A 156 14.13 -14.50 4.05
CA ILE A 156 12.92 -14.08 3.33
C ILE A 156 12.54 -12.69 3.81
N ARG A 157 12.31 -11.79 2.84
CA ARG A 157 11.76 -10.46 3.07
C ARG A 157 10.53 -10.27 2.20
N LEU A 158 9.45 -9.81 2.82
CA LEU A 158 8.23 -9.41 2.15
C LEU A 158 8.30 -7.90 1.87
N LEU A 159 8.23 -7.52 0.60
CA LEU A 159 8.28 -6.12 0.18
C LEU A 159 6.96 -5.73 -0.49
N ASP A 160 6.56 -4.48 -0.34
CA ASP A 160 5.51 -3.87 -1.17
C ASP A 160 6.08 -3.59 -2.57
N ALA A 161 5.43 -4.11 -3.61
CA ALA A 161 5.91 -3.94 -4.99
C ALA A 161 5.92 -2.47 -5.47
N GLU A 162 5.10 -1.59 -4.89
CA GLU A 162 5.06 -0.18 -5.30
C GLU A 162 6.20 0.64 -4.66
N THR A 163 6.49 0.38 -3.38
CA THR A 163 7.48 1.16 -2.62
C THR A 163 8.84 0.47 -2.48
N LEU A 164 8.91 -0.84 -2.72
CA LEU A 164 10.06 -1.73 -2.46
C LEU A 164 10.51 -1.73 -1.00
N LEU A 165 9.65 -1.28 -0.08
CA LEU A 165 9.91 -1.28 1.35
C LEU A 165 9.36 -2.54 2.01
N PRO A 166 9.95 -2.99 3.14
CA PRO A 166 9.42 -4.11 3.91
C PRO A 166 7.97 -3.87 4.33
N ILE A 167 7.13 -4.89 4.17
CA ILE A 167 5.75 -4.87 4.63
C ILE A 167 5.72 -4.94 6.16
N ASP A 168 5.01 -4.01 6.78
CA ASP A 168 4.68 -4.08 8.20
C ASP A 168 3.42 -4.95 8.39
N LEU A 169 3.60 -6.15 8.93
CA LEU A 169 2.49 -7.07 9.22
C LEU A 169 1.71 -6.66 10.47
N GLN A 170 2.09 -5.60 11.19
CA GLN A 170 1.41 -5.09 12.39
C GLN A 170 1.18 -6.17 13.45
N GLY A 171 2.14 -7.09 13.60
CA GLY A 171 2.06 -8.22 14.54
C GLY A 171 1.12 -9.36 14.12
N LYS A 172 0.57 -9.33 12.90
CA LYS A 172 -0.15 -10.48 12.32
C LYS A 172 0.85 -11.58 11.97
N GLY A 173 0.50 -12.81 12.33
CA GLY A 173 1.28 -13.98 11.94
C GLY A 173 1.09 -14.30 10.46
N PHE A 174 2.11 -14.90 9.84
CA PHE A 174 2.02 -15.52 8.53
C PHE A 174 2.56 -16.94 8.60
N THR A 175 2.17 -17.78 7.65
CA THR A 175 2.74 -19.12 7.49
C THR A 175 3.39 -19.19 6.12
N LEU A 176 4.68 -19.55 6.10
CA LEU A 176 5.41 -19.87 4.88
C LEU A 176 5.63 -21.37 4.86
N VAL A 177 5.13 -22.03 3.82
CA VAL A 177 5.43 -23.43 3.54
C VAL A 177 6.44 -23.45 2.39
N LEU A 178 7.64 -23.93 2.67
CA LEU A 178 8.65 -24.20 1.66
C LEU A 178 8.56 -25.68 1.30
N ASP A 179 8.22 -25.98 0.06
CA ASP A 179 8.25 -27.35 -0.45
C ASP A 179 9.56 -27.56 -1.20
N CYS A 180 10.42 -28.40 -0.66
CA CYS A 180 11.76 -28.64 -1.18
C CYS A 180 11.82 -30.07 -1.72
N HIS A 181 11.95 -30.21 -3.04
CA HIS A 181 12.16 -31.50 -3.71
C HIS A 181 13.60 -31.58 -4.20
N SER A 182 14.29 -32.67 -3.89
CA SER A 182 15.54 -32.99 -4.58
C SER A 182 15.18 -33.45 -6.00
N SER A 183 15.54 -32.68 -7.03
CA SER A 183 15.56 -33.22 -8.38
C SER A 183 16.70 -34.22 -8.46
N GLY A 184 16.39 -35.50 -8.31
CA GLY A 184 17.34 -36.58 -8.53
C GLY A 184 17.74 -36.63 -10.00
N PHE A 185 18.62 -35.73 -10.43
CA PHE A 185 19.46 -35.97 -11.60
C PHE A 185 20.50 -36.99 -11.12
N ALA A 186 20.22 -38.27 -11.35
CA ALA A 186 21.29 -39.25 -11.34
C ALA A 186 22.21 -38.89 -12.52
N ASP A 187 23.47 -38.58 -12.23
CA ASP A 187 24.52 -38.51 -13.26
C ASP A 187 24.57 -39.86 -13.99
N ASP A 188 24.07 -39.88 -15.24
CA ASP A 188 24.37 -40.91 -16.24
C ASP A 188 25.44 -40.38 -17.22
#